data_AF-A0A2N1PGF5-F1
#
_entry.id   AF-A0A2N1PGF5-F1
#
_cell.length_a   1.000
_cell.length_b   1.000
_cell.length_c   1.000
_cell.angle_alpha   90.00
_cell.angle_beta   90.00
_cell.angle_gamma   90.00
#
_symmetry.space_group_name_H-M   'P 1'
#
loop_
_entity.id
_entity.type
_entity.pdbx_description
1 polymer ?
#
loop_
_entity_poly.entity_id
_entity_poly.type
_entity_poly.pdbx_seq_one_letter_code
_entity_poly.pdbx_strand_id
1 'polypeptide(L)'
;HRSLKPGGKLVIQVINYDLILDKKLPGLSTVKNDEYSFYRNYEFDGKKIHFKTRLTDGLRVFVDETLLLPLKYQTLIECLKTAGYQDIKTAGGFSHVSFDLDKDITYVVTATK
;
A
#
# COMPACT_ATOMS: atom_id res chain seq x y z
N HIS A 1 15.43 0.64 12.35
CA HIS A 1 15.27 0.36 13.80
C HIS A 1 16.08 1.30 14.69
N ARG A 2 17.33 1.65 14.35
CA ARG A 2 18.18 2.54 15.19
C ARG A 2 17.87 4.03 15.09
N SER A 3 16.99 4.42 14.17
CA SER A 3 16.71 5.84 13.87
C SER A 3 15.62 6.46 14.76
N LEU A 4 14.87 5.66 15.51
CA LEU A 4 13.85 6.16 16.44
C LEU A 4 14.46 6.37 17.82
N LYS A 5 14.16 7.52 18.42
CA LYS A 5 14.44 7.79 19.84
C LYS A 5 13.62 6.82 20.72
N PRO A 6 14.03 6.57 21.97
CA PRO A 6 13.21 5.83 22.94
C PRO A 6 11.78 6.40 23.01
N GLY A 7 10.77 5.53 22.97
CA GLY A 7 9.35 5.92 22.91
C GLY A 7 8.88 6.49 21.56
N GLY A 8 9.73 6.47 20.53
CA GLY A 8 9.38 6.90 19.18
C GLY A 8 8.29 6.04 18.55
N LYS A 9 7.39 6.68 17.80
CA LYS A 9 6.31 6.00 17.07
C LYS A 9 6.74 5.73 15.64
N LEU A 10 6.54 4.50 15.21
CA LEU A 10 6.59 4.10 13.80
C LEU A 10 5.21 4.32 13.19
N VAL A 11 5.16 4.89 11.98
CA VAL A 11 3.95 5.01 11.18
C VAL A 11 4.27 4.53 9.77
N ILE A 12 3.51 3.57 9.27
CA ILE A 12 3.67 3.02 7.91
C ILE A 12 2.29 2.99 7.25
N GLN A 13 2.16 3.58 6.07
CA GLN A 13 1.01 3.38 5.20
C GLN A 13 1.33 2.32 4.15
N VAL A 14 0.42 1.38 3.93
CA VAL A 14 0.58 0.30 2.93
C VAL A 14 -0.72 0.11 2.16
N ILE A 15 -0.60 -0.27 0.89
CA ILE A 15 -1.72 -0.78 0.10
C ILE A 15 -2.11 -2.16 0.61
N ASN A 16 -3.40 -2.43 0.70
CA ASN A 16 -3.92 -3.72 1.11
C ASN A 16 -3.79 -4.76 -0.02
N TYR A 17 -2.62 -5.38 -0.12
CA TYR A 17 -2.37 -6.39 -1.14
C TYR A 17 -3.13 -7.69 -0.90
N ASP A 18 -3.61 -7.99 0.31
CA ASP A 18 -4.55 -9.08 0.54
C ASP A 18 -5.81 -8.85 -0.31
N LEU A 19 -6.43 -7.67 -0.19
CA LEU A 19 -7.60 -7.30 -0.99
C LEU A 19 -7.31 -7.27 -2.51
N ILE A 20 -6.19 -6.65 -2.93
CA ILE A 20 -5.83 -6.58 -4.35
C ILE A 20 -5.73 -7.98 -4.95
N LEU A 21 -5.07 -8.91 -4.28
CA LEU A 21 -4.85 -10.27 -4.78
C LEU A 21 -6.12 -11.11 -4.71
N ASP A 22 -6.84 -11.08 -3.58
CA ASP A 22 -8.00 -11.94 -3.35
C ASP A 22 -9.18 -11.57 -4.26
N LYS A 23 -9.37 -10.27 -4.51
CA LYS A 23 -10.41 -9.78 -5.44
C LYS A 23 -9.90 -9.62 -6.88
N LYS A 24 -8.62 -9.91 -7.14
CA LYS A 24 -7.95 -9.72 -8.44
C LYS A 24 -8.21 -8.32 -9.01
N LEU A 25 -8.04 -7.30 -8.17
CA LEU A 25 -8.30 -5.92 -8.58
C LEU A 25 -7.30 -5.53 -9.68
N PRO A 26 -7.77 -4.95 -10.80
CA PRO A 26 -6.93 -4.69 -11.97
C PRO A 26 -5.95 -3.54 -11.79
N GLY A 27 -6.03 -2.82 -10.66
CA GLY A 27 -5.32 -1.57 -10.45
C GLY A 27 -5.98 -0.70 -9.38
N LEU A 28 -5.40 0.49 -9.20
CA LEU A 28 -6.04 1.58 -8.47
C LEU A 28 -6.92 2.39 -9.42
N SER A 29 -7.95 3.05 -8.89
CA SER A 29 -8.80 3.96 -9.65
C SER A 29 -7.97 4.96 -10.45
N THR A 30 -8.41 5.35 -11.63
CA THR A 30 -7.70 6.38 -12.40
C THR A 30 -7.78 7.72 -11.66
N VAL A 31 -6.65 8.41 -11.50
CA VAL A 31 -6.68 9.82 -11.07
C VAL A 31 -6.86 10.66 -12.32
N LYS A 32 -7.94 11.45 -12.38
CA LYS A 32 -8.25 12.27 -13.54
C LYS A 32 -8.66 13.67 -13.09
N ASN A 33 -8.14 14.67 -13.77
CA ASN A 33 -8.62 16.04 -13.74
C ASN A 33 -8.63 16.60 -15.17
N ASP A 34 -8.79 17.91 -15.32
CA ASP A 34 -8.86 18.56 -16.62
C ASP A 34 -7.52 18.55 -17.37
N GLU A 35 -6.40 18.38 -16.67
CA GLU A 35 -5.05 18.47 -17.23
C GLU A 35 -4.46 17.09 -17.58
N TYR A 36 -4.77 16.05 -16.81
CA TYR A 36 -4.17 14.74 -16.99
C TYR A 36 -5.04 13.57 -16.55
N SER A 37 -4.69 12.39 -17.05
CA SER A 37 -5.20 11.09 -16.62
C SER A 37 -4.04 10.18 -16.23
N PHE A 38 -4.10 9.63 -15.02
CA PHE A 38 -3.11 8.73 -14.45
C PHE A 38 -3.70 7.35 -14.16
N TYR A 39 -3.32 6.39 -14.99
CA TYR A 39 -3.72 4.99 -14.92
C TYR A 39 -2.67 4.19 -14.14
N ARG A 40 -3.15 3.24 -13.35
CA ARG A 40 -2.38 2.50 -12.35
C ARG A 40 -2.88 1.06 -12.34
N ASN A 41 -2.21 0.19 -13.07
CA ASN A 41 -2.65 -1.17 -13.34
C ASN A 41 -1.72 -2.19 -12.68
N TYR A 42 -2.30 -3.33 -12.31
CA TYR A 42 -1.59 -4.44 -11.71
C TYR A 42 -1.67 -5.68 -12.60
N GLU A 43 -0.53 -6.34 -12.76
CA GLU A 43 -0.43 -7.69 -13.32
C GLU A 43 0.38 -8.55 -12.35
N PHE A 44 -0.18 -9.68 -11.92
CA PHE A 44 0.45 -10.55 -10.93
C PHE A 44 1.09 -11.76 -11.61
N ASP A 45 2.39 -11.94 -11.41
CA ASP A 45 3.17 -13.03 -12.01
C ASP A 45 3.21 -14.31 -11.15
N GLY A 46 2.48 -14.32 -10.02
CA GLY A 46 2.51 -15.38 -9.01
C GLY A 46 3.46 -15.11 -7.83
N LYS A 47 4.35 -14.12 -7.93
CA LYS A 47 5.33 -13.74 -6.89
C LYS A 47 5.34 -12.23 -6.62
N LYS A 48 5.32 -11.42 -7.66
CA LYS A 48 5.38 -9.96 -7.63
C LYS A 48 4.22 -9.36 -8.43
N ILE A 49 3.93 -8.10 -8.14
CA ILE A 49 3.00 -7.30 -8.93
C ILE A 49 3.82 -6.41 -9.86
N HIS A 50 3.58 -6.54 -11.15
CA HIS A 50 3.97 -5.58 -12.16
C HIS A 50 3.03 -4.37 -12.06
N PHE A 51 3.50 -3.31 -11.41
CA PHE A 51 2.76 -2.06 -11.31
C PHE A 51 3.05 -1.19 -12.52
N LYS A 52 2.11 -1.19 -13.46
CA LYS A 52 2.20 -0.48 -14.72
C LYS A 52 1.45 0.83 -14.60
N THR A 53 2.12 1.92 -14.93
CA THR A 53 1.51 3.25 -14.90
C THR A 53 1.49 3.88 -16.28
N ARG A 54 0.46 4.70 -16.52
CA ARG A 54 0.37 5.54 -17.70
C ARG A 54 -0.14 6.91 -17.30
N LEU A 55 0.67 7.94 -17.51
CA LEU A 55 0.30 9.35 -17.33
C LEU A 55 0.16 10.01 -18.69
N THR A 56 -0.95 10.72 -18.92
CA THR A 56 -1.17 11.43 -20.19
C THR A 56 -1.90 12.75 -19.96
N ASP A 57 -1.51 13.78 -20.71
CA ASP A 57 -2.18 15.09 -20.83
C ASP A 57 -2.99 15.21 -22.15
N GLY A 58 -3.18 14.10 -22.86
CA GLY A 58 -3.81 14.04 -24.18
C GLY A 58 -2.86 14.27 -25.36
N LEU A 59 -1.69 14.89 -25.13
CA LEU A 59 -0.66 15.10 -26.15
C LEU A 59 0.53 14.15 -25.97
N ARG A 60 0.94 13.97 -24.72
CA ARG A 60 2.07 13.14 -24.32
C ARG A 60 1.59 11.96 -23.49
N VAL A 61 2.35 10.89 -23.56
CA VAL A 61 2.12 9.67 -22.78
C VAL A 61 3.44 9.27 -22.15
N PHE A 62 3.45 9.15 -20.83
CA PHE A 62 4.54 8.59 -20.05
C PHE A 62 4.09 7.24 -19.52
N VAL A 63 4.88 6.21 -19.75
CA VAL A 63 4.64 4.86 -19.24
C VAL A 63 5.81 4.44 -18.37
N ASP A 64 5.49 3.74 -17.28
CA ASP A 64 6.49 3.20 -16.38
C ASP A 64 6.01 1.87 -15.78
N GLU A 65 6.96 1.04 -15.37
CA GLU A 65 6.69 -0.24 -14.74
C GLU A 65 7.63 -0.48 -13.57
N THR A 66 7.05 -0.77 -12.40
CA THR A 66 7.81 -1.10 -11.19
C THR A 66 7.33 -2.44 -10.63
N LEU A 67 8.27 -3.29 -10.21
CA LEU A 67 7.95 -4.54 -9.52
C LEU A 67 7.70 -4.28 -8.03
N LEU A 68 6.51 -4.64 -7.56
CA LEU A 68 6.11 -4.51 -6.16
C LEU A 68 6.11 -5.89 -5.48
N LEU A 69 6.58 -5.92 -4.23
CA LEU A 69 6.35 -7.03 -3.33
C LEU A 69 4.94 -6.87 -2.72
N PRO A 70 3.99 -7.78 -2.98
CA PRO A 70 2.65 -7.71 -2.39
C PRO A 70 2.69 -8.12 -0.91
N LEU A 71 3.19 -7.23 -0.06
CA LEU A 71 3.33 -7.48 1.37
C LEU A 71 1.94 -7.61 2.01
N LYS A 72 1.61 -8.83 2.44
CA LYS A 72 0.37 -9.14 3.14
C LYS A 72 0.36 -8.57 4.55
N TYR A 73 -0.83 -8.24 5.04
CA TYR A 73 -1.08 -7.68 6.36
C TYR A 73 -0.41 -8.50 7.46
N GLN A 74 -0.70 -9.81 7.51
CA GLN A 74 -0.19 -10.68 8.56
C GLN A 74 1.35 -10.73 8.58
N THR A 75 1.98 -10.80 7.41
CA THR A 75 3.44 -10.78 7.27
C THR A 75 4.05 -9.48 7.80
N LEU A 76 3.45 -8.32 7.50
CA LEU A 76 3.91 -7.04 8.04
C LEU A 76 3.82 -7.00 9.58
N ILE A 77 2.69 -7.43 10.15
CA ILE A 77 2.48 -7.44 11.60
C ILE A 77 3.50 -8.36 12.29
N GLU A 78 3.77 -9.53 11.72
CA GLU A 78 4.79 -10.45 12.21
C GLU A 78 6.19 -9.84 12.14
N CYS A 79 6.57 -9.20 11.03
CA CYS A 79 7.85 -8.51 10.92
C CYS A 79 8.02 -7.43 11.99
N LEU A 80 6.97 -6.66 12.29
CA LEU A 80 7.01 -5.63 13.34
C LEU A 80 7.19 -6.25 14.74
N LYS A 81 6.47 -7.34 15.04
CA LYS A 81 6.62 -8.09 16.29
C LYS A 81 8.03 -8.65 16.44
N THR A 82 8.57 -9.30 15.41
CA THR A 82 9.93 -9.84 15.41
C THR A 82 10.99 -8.74 15.55
N ALA A 83 10.73 -7.54 15.06
CA ALA A 83 11.61 -6.38 15.24
C ALA A 83 11.51 -5.74 16.66
N GLY A 84 10.63 -6.25 17.52
CA GLY A 84 10.43 -5.81 18.90
C GLY A 84 9.54 -4.59 19.05
N TYR A 85 8.69 -4.29 18.07
CA TYR A 85 7.66 -3.26 18.23
C TYR A 85 6.47 -3.78 19.05
N GLN A 86 5.87 -2.89 19.82
CA GLN A 86 4.73 -3.08 20.71
C GLN A 86 3.59 -2.13 20.31
N ASP A 87 2.44 -2.25 20.97
CA ASP A 87 1.23 -1.47 20.73
C ASP A 87 0.87 -1.29 19.23
N ILE A 88 1.01 -2.37 18.46
CA ILE A 88 0.76 -2.34 17.02
C ILE A 88 -0.74 -2.15 16.79
N LYS A 89 -1.11 -1.05 16.14
CA LYS A 89 -2.49 -0.67 15.81
C LYS A 89 -2.62 -0.41 14.32
N THR A 90 -3.77 -0.74 13.76
CA THR A 90 -4.07 -0.57 12.34
C THR A 90 -5.34 0.27 12.16
N ALA A 91 -5.30 1.22 11.23
CA ALA A 91 -6.45 2.03 10.83
C ALA A 91 -6.65 1.99 9.30
N GLY A 92 -7.89 2.11 8.83
CA GLY A 92 -8.25 2.18 7.42
C GLY A 92 -7.86 3.53 6.83
N GLY A 93 -6.83 3.58 5.99
CA GLY A 93 -6.21 4.81 5.52
C GLY A 93 -5.81 5.76 6.67
N PHE A 94 -5.92 7.08 6.43
CA PHE A 94 -5.71 8.11 7.47
C PHE A 94 -6.99 8.52 8.22
N SER A 95 -8.09 7.79 8.02
CA SER A 95 -9.40 8.18 8.56
C SER A 95 -9.51 8.00 10.09
N HIS A 96 -8.49 7.43 10.73
CA HIS A 96 -8.51 6.97 12.14
C HIS A 96 -9.63 5.94 12.45
N VAL A 97 -10.32 5.41 11.43
CA VAL A 97 -11.34 4.36 11.56
C VAL A 97 -10.68 2.98 11.57
N SER A 98 -11.35 1.98 12.15
CA SER A 98 -10.92 0.58 12.12
C SER A 98 -10.69 0.10 10.68
N PHE A 99 -9.56 -0.57 10.45
CA PHE A 99 -9.25 -1.19 9.17
C PHE A 99 -10.06 -2.48 8.94
N ASP A 100 -10.66 -2.60 7.75
CA ASP A 100 -11.32 -3.81 7.25
C ASP A 100 -10.50 -4.42 6.10
N LEU A 101 -9.95 -5.61 6.34
CA LEU A 101 -9.09 -6.33 5.39
C LEU A 101 -9.77 -6.62 4.06
N ASP A 102 -11.10 -6.76 4.03
CA ASP A 102 -11.86 -7.13 2.84
C ASP A 102 -12.45 -5.93 2.10
N LYS A 103 -12.31 -4.71 2.64
CA LYS A 103 -12.93 -3.50 2.07
C LYS A 103 -11.95 -2.37 1.83
N ASP A 104 -10.99 -2.16 2.72
CA ASP A 104 -10.14 -0.98 2.66
C ASP A 104 -8.96 -1.19 1.71
N ILE A 105 -8.76 -0.26 0.78
CA ILE A 105 -7.68 -0.29 -0.21
C ILE A 105 -6.30 0.00 0.40
N THR A 106 -6.26 0.75 1.50
CA THR A 106 -5.01 1.08 2.20
C THR A 106 -5.24 1.05 3.70
N TYR A 107 -4.17 0.80 4.44
CA TYR A 107 -4.18 0.91 5.88
C TYR A 107 -2.90 1.57 6.40
N VAL A 108 -3.01 2.14 7.60
CA VAL A 108 -1.90 2.72 8.34
C VAL A 108 -1.65 1.86 9.57
N VAL A 109 -0.41 1.39 9.71
CA VAL A 109 0.07 0.74 10.92
C VAL A 109 0.84 1.74 11.76
N THR A 110 0.53 1.77 13.04
CA THR A 110 1.31 2.49 14.05
C THR A 110 1.85 1.51 15.07
N ALA A 111 3.07 1.72 15.54
CA ALA A 111 3.67 0.90 16.57
C ALA A 111 4.64 1.71 17.42
N THR A 112 4.78 1.34 18.68
CA THR A 112 5.77 1.90 19.63
C THR A 112 6.85 0.87 19.89
N LYS A 113 7.93 1.28 20.52
CA LYS A 113 8.96 0.38 21.00
C LYS A 113 9.19 0.60 22.48
#